data_AF-A0A961XXC3-F1
#
_entry.id   AF-A0A961XXC3-F1
#
_cell.length_a   1.000
_cell.length_b   1.000
_cell.length_c   1.000
_cell.angle_alpha   90.00
_cell.angle_beta   90.00
_cell.angle_gamma   90.00
#
_symmetry.space_group_name_H-M   'P 1'
#
loop_
_entity.id
_entity.type
_entity.pdbx_description
1 polymer ?
#
loop_
_entity_poly.entity_id
_entity_poly.type
_entity_poly.pdbx_seq_one_letter_code
_entity_poly.pdbx_strand_id
1 'polypeptide(L)'
;LEEKAARAEVISDQFSEGARKREDALRALNTLLSRYQEALGKTELSAVERRSALQKIDAEIGQAVGELENALPIGLLNAYAAELKRGVEIASNLTATERLNAILRDHGEALGGILGADAVKPAERPAFPDKTGVSDTFGYLTKFLPIAAIAFIVEMVLPMTIWLYAYYTLFWQAYRNNPPAPRRVRNESGFGNLLDAPDFYRASDDYPSDPSRAPQPDLPDYRNGKSKPNGRANGWLGE
;
A
#
# COMPACT_ATOMS: atom_id res chain seq x y z
N LEU A 1 -56.96 23.22 6.41
CA LEU A 1 -56.80 21.74 6.46
C LEU A 1 -56.54 21.18 5.07
N GLU A 2 -57.31 21.57 4.06
CA GLU A 2 -57.10 21.18 2.66
C GLU A 2 -55.66 21.45 2.16
N GLU A 3 -55.10 22.62 2.46
CA GLU A 3 -53.71 22.95 2.09
C GLU A 3 -52.66 21.97 2.67
N LYS A 4 -52.90 21.43 3.87
CA LYS A 4 -52.00 20.45 4.50
C LYS A 4 -52.18 19.07 3.91
N ALA A 5 -53.41 18.71 3.53
CA ALA A 5 -53.69 17.46 2.82
C ALA A 5 -53.03 17.46 1.44
N ALA A 6 -53.18 18.54 0.66
CA ALA A 6 -52.52 18.69 -0.64
C ALA A 6 -50.98 18.63 -0.52
N ARG A 7 -50.40 19.25 0.52
CA ARG A 7 -48.96 19.12 0.79
C ARG A 7 -48.54 17.70 1.16
N ALA A 8 -49.34 17.00 1.98
CA ALA A 8 -49.06 15.62 2.34
C ALA A 8 -49.04 14.70 1.12
N GLU A 9 -49.96 14.93 0.17
CA GLU A 9 -50.01 14.21 -1.11
C GLU A 9 -48.75 14.45 -1.95
N VAL A 10 -48.34 15.71 -2.14
CA VAL A 10 -47.09 16.04 -2.85
C VAL A 10 -45.86 15.42 -2.19
N ILE A 11 -45.78 15.44 -0.86
CA ILE A 11 -44.68 14.82 -0.11
C ILE A 11 -44.70 13.30 -0.28
N SER A 12 -45.88 12.68 -0.26
CA SER A 12 -46.04 11.25 -0.50
C SER A 12 -45.57 10.85 -1.90
N ASP A 13 -45.93 11.64 -2.92
CA ASP A 13 -45.49 11.41 -4.29
C ASP A 13 -43.97 11.52 -4.43
N GLN A 14 -43.38 12.59 -3.89
CA GLN A 14 -41.93 12.79 -3.86
C GLN A 14 -41.20 11.69 -3.10
N PHE A 15 -41.78 11.22 -1.99
CA PHE A 15 -41.23 10.09 -1.24
C PHE A 15 -41.29 8.80 -2.05
N SER A 16 -42.39 8.54 -2.75
CA SER A 16 -42.53 7.35 -3.60
C SER A 16 -41.54 7.37 -4.78
N GLU A 17 -41.31 8.52 -5.38
CA GLU A 17 -40.29 8.71 -6.42
C GLU A 17 -38.88 8.48 -5.85
N GLY A 18 -38.60 9.06 -4.68
CA GLY A 18 -37.34 8.85 -3.98
C GLY A 18 -37.10 7.38 -3.59
N ALA A 19 -38.14 6.67 -3.16
CA ALA A 19 -38.08 5.25 -2.84
C ALA A 19 -37.74 4.40 -4.08
N ARG A 20 -38.31 4.72 -5.25
CA ARG A 20 -37.94 4.08 -6.52
C ARG A 20 -36.49 4.35 -6.88
N LYS A 21 -36.04 5.61 -6.81
CA LYS A 21 -34.62 5.97 -7.05
C LYS A 21 -33.67 5.23 -6.11
N ARG A 22 -34.05 5.09 -4.85
CA ARG A 22 -33.29 4.32 -3.85
C ARG A 22 -33.19 2.85 -4.25
N GLU A 23 -34.28 2.24 -4.70
CA GLU A 23 -34.29 0.85 -5.15
C GLU A 23 -33.40 0.66 -6.41
N ASP A 24 -33.48 1.57 -7.36
CA ASP A 24 -32.64 1.54 -8.56
C ASP A 24 -31.15 1.71 -8.24
N ALA A 25 -30.81 2.62 -7.32
CA ALA A 25 -29.44 2.79 -6.83
C ALA A 25 -28.91 1.52 -6.13
N LEU A 26 -29.75 0.82 -5.34
CA LEU A 26 -29.38 -0.46 -4.72
C LEU A 26 -29.13 -1.55 -5.77
N ARG A 27 -29.94 -1.63 -6.83
CA ARG A 27 -29.71 -2.56 -7.93
C ARG A 27 -28.41 -2.25 -8.67
N ALA A 28 -28.13 -0.97 -8.91
CA ALA A 28 -26.87 -0.53 -9.51
C ALA A 28 -25.66 -0.91 -8.64
N LEU A 29 -25.73 -0.69 -7.33
CA LEU A 29 -24.69 -1.09 -6.37
C LEU A 29 -24.43 -2.60 -6.38
N ASN A 30 -25.48 -3.43 -6.35
CA ASN A 30 -25.33 -4.88 -6.42
C ASN A 30 -24.66 -5.34 -7.72
N THR A 31 -25.00 -4.69 -8.83
CA THR A 31 -24.38 -4.93 -10.14
C THR A 31 -22.90 -4.55 -10.12
N LEU A 32 -22.56 -3.39 -9.56
CA LEU A 32 -21.18 -2.91 -9.44
C LEU A 32 -20.33 -3.79 -8.53
N LEU A 33 -20.88 -4.26 -7.40
CA LEU A 33 -20.21 -5.21 -6.50
C LEU A 33 -19.94 -6.55 -7.21
N SER A 34 -20.89 -7.04 -7.99
CA SER A 34 -20.69 -8.24 -8.81
C SER A 34 -19.58 -8.05 -9.83
N ARG A 35 -19.57 -6.91 -10.55
CA ARG A 35 -18.50 -6.55 -11.49
C ARG A 35 -17.13 -6.41 -10.80
N TYR A 36 -17.10 -5.88 -9.58
CA TYR A 36 -15.88 -5.75 -8.79
C TYR A 36 -15.29 -7.13 -8.45
N GLN A 37 -16.13 -8.05 -7.98
CA GLN A 37 -15.73 -9.43 -7.68
C GLN A 37 -15.27 -10.17 -8.94
N GLU A 38 -15.96 -9.98 -10.06
CA GLU A 38 -15.56 -10.54 -11.36
C GLU A 38 -14.19 -10.01 -11.81
N ALA A 39 -13.96 -8.70 -11.68
CA ALA A 39 -12.69 -8.07 -12.03
C ALA A 39 -11.52 -8.55 -11.15
N LEU A 40 -11.78 -8.86 -9.87
CA LEU A 40 -10.78 -9.49 -9.00
C LEU A 40 -10.39 -10.90 -9.48
N GLY A 41 -11.37 -11.68 -9.94
CA GLY A 41 -11.19 -13.06 -10.39
C GLY A 41 -10.54 -13.23 -11.77
N LYS A 42 -10.47 -12.17 -12.59
CA LYS A 42 -9.87 -12.24 -13.94
C LYS A 42 -8.35 -12.40 -13.88
N THR A 43 -7.85 -13.61 -14.16
CA THR A 43 -6.42 -13.94 -14.20
C THR A 43 -5.68 -13.39 -15.41
N GLU A 44 -6.38 -13.21 -16.53
CA GLU A 44 -5.79 -12.80 -17.82
C GLU A 44 -5.35 -11.32 -17.87
N LEU A 45 -5.82 -10.51 -16.93
CA LEU A 45 -5.48 -9.08 -16.86
C LEU A 45 -4.16 -8.86 -16.12
N SER A 46 -3.32 -7.98 -16.65
CA SER A 46 -2.15 -7.50 -15.93
C SER A 46 -2.54 -6.81 -14.63
N ALA A 47 -1.64 -6.78 -13.64
CA ALA A 47 -1.90 -6.15 -12.34
C ALA A 47 -2.30 -4.66 -12.45
N VAL A 48 -1.71 -3.95 -13.43
CA VAL A 48 -1.99 -2.53 -13.68
C VAL A 48 -3.39 -2.35 -14.27
N GLU A 49 -3.75 -3.13 -15.29
CA GLU A 49 -5.08 -3.07 -15.91
C GLU A 49 -6.18 -3.47 -14.93
N ARG A 50 -5.96 -4.53 -14.14
CA ARG A 50 -6.89 -4.97 -13.11
C ARG A 50 -7.11 -3.89 -12.08
N ARG A 51 -6.04 -3.24 -11.59
CA ARG A 51 -6.16 -2.14 -10.63
C ARG A 51 -6.91 -0.96 -11.22
N SER A 52 -6.62 -0.57 -12.47
CA SER A 52 -7.34 0.51 -13.16
C SER A 52 -8.84 0.20 -13.28
N ALA A 53 -9.19 -1.02 -13.66
CA ALA A 53 -10.57 -1.47 -13.72
C ALA A 53 -11.26 -1.44 -12.35
N LEU A 54 -10.60 -1.91 -11.29
CA LEU A 54 -11.14 -1.89 -9.93
C LEU A 54 -11.31 -0.46 -9.40
N GLN A 55 -10.37 0.45 -9.68
CA GLN A 55 -10.49 1.86 -9.31
C GLN A 55 -11.67 2.53 -10.01
N LYS A 56 -11.90 2.20 -11.29
CA LYS A 56 -13.07 2.69 -12.02
C LYS A 56 -14.37 2.20 -11.40
N ILE A 57 -14.46 0.90 -11.10
CA ILE A 57 -15.67 0.32 -10.46
C ILE A 57 -15.86 0.93 -9.06
N ASP A 58 -14.79 1.14 -8.30
CA ASP A 58 -14.89 1.80 -6.99
C ASP A 58 -15.38 3.25 -7.11
N ALA A 59 -14.93 4.02 -8.09
CA ALA A 59 -15.47 5.36 -8.34
C ALA A 59 -16.99 5.31 -8.66
N GLU A 60 -17.41 4.36 -9.51
CA GLU A 60 -18.83 4.13 -9.84
C GLU A 60 -19.66 3.73 -8.60
N ILE A 61 -19.11 2.89 -7.71
CA ILE A 61 -19.75 2.55 -6.42
C ILE A 61 -19.94 3.80 -5.57
N GLY A 62 -18.94 4.68 -5.54
CA GLY A 62 -19.02 5.95 -4.81
C GLY A 62 -20.16 6.84 -5.27
N GLN A 63 -20.29 6.97 -6.59
CA GLN A 63 -21.39 7.73 -7.19
C GLN A 63 -22.73 7.10 -6.82
N ALA A 64 -22.88 5.79 -6.95
CA ALA A 64 -24.14 5.10 -6.63
C ALA A 64 -24.51 5.16 -5.14
N VAL A 65 -23.52 5.16 -4.23
CA VAL A 65 -23.76 5.42 -2.79
C VAL A 65 -24.22 6.86 -2.57
N GLY A 66 -23.58 7.84 -3.23
CA GLY A 66 -24.02 9.24 -3.14
C GLY A 66 -25.44 9.45 -3.68
N GLU A 67 -25.80 8.77 -4.76
CA GLU A 67 -27.18 8.76 -5.29
C GLU A 67 -28.15 8.12 -4.28
N LEU A 68 -27.76 7.02 -3.63
CA LEU A 68 -28.55 6.36 -2.60
C LEU A 68 -28.83 7.26 -1.40
N GLU A 69 -27.81 8.01 -0.94
CA GLU A 69 -27.93 8.97 0.17
C GLU A 69 -28.86 10.13 -0.17
N ASN A 70 -28.83 10.60 -1.42
CA ASN A 70 -29.65 11.72 -1.88
C ASN A 70 -31.05 11.31 -2.41
N ALA A 71 -31.32 10.01 -2.56
CA ALA A 71 -32.56 9.52 -3.15
C ALA A 71 -33.79 9.84 -2.28
N LEU A 72 -33.64 9.84 -0.94
CA LEU A 72 -34.74 10.17 -0.04
C LEU A 72 -34.72 11.64 0.35
N PRO A 73 -35.86 12.36 0.24
CA PRO A 73 -35.94 13.77 0.59
C PRO A 73 -36.09 13.96 2.12
N ILE A 74 -35.09 13.53 2.90
CA ILE A 74 -35.11 13.55 4.38
C ILE A 74 -35.36 14.99 4.90
N GLY A 75 -34.81 16.00 4.23
CA GLY A 75 -35.03 17.41 4.57
C GLY A 75 -36.49 17.84 4.48
N LEU A 76 -37.22 17.40 3.44
CA LEU A 76 -38.65 17.68 3.27
C LEU A 76 -39.49 16.98 4.35
N LEU A 77 -39.17 15.73 4.68
CA LEU A 77 -39.85 15.00 5.75
C LEU A 77 -39.64 15.65 7.12
N ASN A 78 -38.42 16.14 7.40
CA ASN A 78 -38.12 16.90 8.62
C ASN A 78 -38.89 18.22 8.68
N ALA A 79 -38.97 18.95 7.56
CA ALA A 79 -39.76 20.18 7.49
C ALA A 79 -41.25 19.92 7.74
N TYR A 80 -41.79 18.84 7.17
CA TYR A 80 -43.17 18.43 7.39
C TYR A 80 -43.44 18.00 8.83
N ALA A 81 -42.54 17.22 9.45
CA ALA A 81 -42.62 16.91 10.89
C ALA A 81 -42.68 18.16 11.75
N ALA A 82 -41.83 19.16 11.47
CA ALA A 82 -41.83 20.44 12.18
C ALA A 82 -43.14 21.22 11.96
N GLU A 83 -43.70 21.17 10.74
CA GLU A 83 -44.98 21.81 10.41
C GLU A 83 -46.15 21.17 11.16
N LEU A 84 -46.16 19.84 11.29
CA LEU A 84 -47.16 19.10 12.07
C LEU A 84 -47.08 19.47 13.55
N LYS A 85 -45.87 19.57 14.11
CA LYS A 85 -45.65 20.00 15.51
C LYS A 85 -46.12 21.43 15.78
N ARG A 86 -46.04 22.33 14.78
CA ARG A 86 -46.50 23.72 14.91
C ARG A 86 -48.02 23.83 15.05
N GLY A 87 -48.77 22.85 14.52
CA GLY A 87 -50.24 22.82 14.59
C GLY A 87 -50.93 23.80 13.62
N VAL A 88 -52.23 23.97 13.81
CA VAL A 88 -53.14 24.83 13.04
C VAL A 88 -54.08 25.55 14.00
N GLU A 89 -54.40 26.80 13.72
CA GLU A 89 -55.41 27.55 14.47
C GLU A 89 -56.73 27.55 13.70
N ILE A 90 -57.83 27.13 14.36
CA ILE A 90 -59.18 27.21 13.78
C ILE A 90 -59.92 28.33 14.50
N ALA A 91 -60.05 29.47 13.82
CA ALA A 91 -60.86 30.58 14.31
C ALA A 91 -62.26 30.06 14.66
N SER A 92 -62.75 30.42 15.86
CA SER A 92 -64.07 30.06 16.44
C SER A 92 -64.23 28.74 17.21
N ASN A 93 -63.22 27.85 17.27
CA ASN A 93 -63.34 26.63 18.09
C ASN A 93 -62.02 26.21 18.77
N LEU A 94 -61.81 26.71 20.00
CA LEU A 94 -60.60 26.44 20.78
C LEU A 94 -60.45 24.94 21.11
N THR A 95 -61.52 24.28 21.57
CA THR A 95 -61.49 22.86 21.96
C THR A 95 -61.16 21.94 20.77
N ALA A 96 -61.70 22.22 19.58
CA ALA A 96 -61.36 21.46 18.38
C ALA A 96 -59.92 21.73 17.93
N THR A 97 -59.46 22.98 18.05
CA THR A 97 -58.06 23.38 17.77
C THR A 97 -57.08 22.62 18.65
N GLU A 98 -57.32 22.56 19.97
CA GLU A 98 -56.47 21.86 20.93
C GLU A 98 -56.39 20.36 20.63
N ARG A 99 -57.53 19.70 20.41
CA ARG A 99 -57.57 18.26 20.11
C ARG A 99 -56.86 17.92 18.81
N LEU A 100 -57.07 18.72 17.77
CA LEU A 100 -56.40 18.52 16.48
C LEU A 100 -54.89 18.74 16.61
N ASN A 101 -54.46 19.79 17.31
CA ASN A 101 -53.04 20.09 17.50
C ASN A 101 -52.33 19.03 18.34
N ALA A 102 -53.02 18.42 19.31
CA ALA A 102 -52.48 17.26 20.02
C ALA A 102 -52.16 16.11 19.06
N ILE A 103 -53.12 15.74 18.19
CA ILE A 103 -52.92 14.66 17.20
C ILE A 103 -51.80 14.99 16.20
N LEU A 104 -51.79 16.22 15.66
CA LEU A 104 -50.77 16.64 14.70
C LEU A 104 -49.37 16.63 15.33
N ARG A 105 -49.27 17.09 16.59
CA ARG A 105 -48.02 17.10 17.32
C ARG A 105 -47.51 15.68 17.60
N ASP A 106 -48.37 14.77 18.01
CA ASP A 106 -48.01 13.36 18.24
C ASP A 106 -47.48 12.71 16.94
N HIS A 107 -48.12 12.97 15.80
CA HIS A 107 -47.63 12.51 14.50
C HIS A 107 -46.30 13.16 14.10
N GLY A 108 -46.14 14.46 14.30
CA GLY A 108 -44.90 15.16 14.04
C GLY A 108 -43.75 14.67 14.94
N GLU A 109 -44.02 14.34 16.20
CA GLU A 109 -43.08 13.72 17.13
C GLU A 109 -42.68 12.31 16.70
N ALA A 110 -43.65 11.47 16.32
CA ALA A 110 -43.38 10.14 15.80
C ALA A 110 -42.52 10.19 14.52
N LEU A 111 -42.87 11.06 13.55
CA LEU A 111 -42.11 11.21 12.31
C LEU A 111 -40.70 11.73 12.60
N GLY A 112 -40.58 12.77 13.44
CA GLY A 112 -39.29 13.31 13.85
C GLY A 112 -38.42 12.31 14.63
N GLY A 113 -39.04 11.43 15.41
CA GLY A 113 -38.34 10.34 16.10
C GLY A 113 -37.74 9.34 15.13
N ILE A 114 -38.51 8.90 14.12
CA ILE A 114 -38.04 7.98 13.07
C ILE A 114 -36.90 8.63 12.25
N LEU A 115 -37.05 9.90 11.87
CA LEU A 115 -36.05 10.61 11.08
C LEU A 115 -34.78 10.98 11.88
N GLY A 116 -34.92 11.17 13.19
CA GLY A 116 -33.82 11.58 14.08
C GLY A 116 -33.04 10.44 14.72
N ALA A 117 -33.66 9.27 14.92
CA ALA A 117 -32.99 8.08 15.47
C ALA A 117 -31.89 7.57 14.52
N ASP A 118 -32.11 7.72 13.21
CA ASP A 118 -31.17 7.39 12.15
C ASP A 118 -30.68 8.66 11.46
N ALA A 119 -30.29 9.71 12.20
CA ALA A 119 -29.48 10.78 11.62
C ALA A 119 -28.18 10.13 11.12
N VAL A 120 -28.23 9.61 9.90
CA VAL A 120 -27.21 8.79 9.25
C VAL A 120 -25.97 9.65 9.25
N LYS A 121 -25.08 9.42 10.22
CA LYS A 121 -23.73 9.95 10.12
C LYS A 121 -23.21 9.41 8.80
N PRO A 122 -22.75 10.27 7.88
CA PRO A 122 -22.19 9.81 6.63
C PRO A 122 -21.10 8.79 7.01
N ALA A 123 -21.34 7.53 6.67
CA ALA A 123 -20.40 6.48 7.01
C ALA A 123 -19.12 6.81 6.25
N GLU A 124 -18.02 6.99 6.97
CA GLU A 124 -16.74 7.32 6.33
C GLU A 124 -16.37 6.17 5.41
N ARG A 125 -16.40 6.45 4.10
CA ARG A 125 -16.20 5.42 3.09
C ARG A 125 -14.76 4.93 3.15
N PRO A 126 -14.51 3.61 3.16
CA PRO A 126 -13.15 3.10 3.10
C PRO A 126 -12.48 3.58 1.80
N ALA A 127 -11.30 4.18 1.93
CA ALA A 127 -10.53 4.61 0.78
C ALA A 127 -10.04 3.40 -0.04
N PHE A 128 -9.97 3.56 -1.36
CA PHE A 128 -9.34 2.56 -2.21
C PHE A 128 -7.89 2.36 -1.78
N PRO A 129 -7.40 1.11 -1.58
CA PRO A 129 -6.07 0.86 -1.05
C PRO A 129 -4.99 1.45 -1.98
N ASP A 130 -3.97 2.09 -1.42
CA ASP A 130 -2.88 2.69 -2.19
C ASP A 130 -2.05 1.66 -2.98
N LYS A 131 -1.22 2.14 -3.91
CA LYS A 131 -0.26 1.27 -4.61
C LYS A 131 0.84 0.95 -3.61
N THR A 132 0.96 -0.31 -3.22
CA THR A 132 2.10 -0.77 -2.42
C THR A 132 3.39 -0.53 -3.20
N GLY A 133 4.20 0.40 -2.72
CA GLY A 133 5.49 0.73 -3.30
C GLY A 133 6.60 -0.15 -2.74
N VAL A 134 7.71 -0.25 -3.47
CA VAL A 134 8.96 -0.83 -2.92
C VAL A 134 9.48 0.01 -1.74
N SER A 135 9.12 1.31 -1.70
CA SER A 135 9.33 2.17 -0.53
C SER A 135 8.63 1.66 0.73
N ASP A 136 7.41 1.12 0.59
CA ASP A 136 6.61 0.66 1.73
C ASP A 136 7.27 -0.56 2.38
N THR A 137 7.91 -1.43 1.58
CA THR A 137 8.70 -2.55 2.10
C THR A 137 9.86 -2.10 2.99
N PHE A 138 10.46 -0.93 2.76
CA PHE A 138 11.48 -0.40 3.68
C PHE A 138 10.88 0.04 5.03
N GLY A 139 9.61 0.46 5.06
CA GLY A 139 8.89 0.69 6.32
C GLY A 139 8.72 -0.58 7.15
N TYR A 140 8.67 -1.76 6.50
CA TYR A 140 8.66 -3.05 7.19
C TYR A 140 10.06 -3.55 7.57
N LEU A 141 11.14 -2.95 7.06
CA LEU A 141 12.52 -3.38 7.32
C LEU A 141 12.84 -3.42 8.82
N THR A 142 12.31 -2.46 9.59
CA THR A 142 12.47 -2.42 11.05
C THR A 142 11.81 -3.60 11.75
N LYS A 143 10.70 -4.14 11.21
CA LYS A 143 10.06 -5.35 11.75
C LYS A 143 10.89 -6.61 11.50
N PHE A 144 11.68 -6.62 10.43
CA PHE A 144 12.58 -7.74 10.09
C PHE A 144 13.99 -7.57 10.67
N LEU A 145 14.29 -6.44 11.32
CA LEU A 145 15.60 -6.17 11.93
C LEU A 145 16.07 -7.28 12.88
N PRO A 146 15.22 -7.88 13.76
CA PRO A 146 15.69 -8.93 14.67
C PRO A 146 16.14 -10.18 13.91
N ILE A 147 15.40 -10.57 12.87
CA ILE A 147 15.72 -11.75 12.05
C ILE A 147 17.00 -11.49 11.26
N ALA A 148 17.13 -10.29 10.66
CA ALA A 148 18.33 -9.88 9.96
C ALA A 148 19.56 -9.82 10.88
N ALA A 149 19.40 -9.35 12.12
CA ALA A 149 20.49 -9.30 13.10
C ALA A 149 20.97 -10.70 13.49
N ILE A 150 20.06 -11.65 13.71
CA ILE A 150 20.42 -13.04 13.99
C ILE A 150 21.17 -13.65 12.80
N ALA A 151 20.63 -13.50 11.58
CA ALA A 151 21.28 -13.99 10.37
C ALA A 151 22.68 -13.38 10.21
N PHE A 152 22.83 -12.08 10.43
CA PHE A 152 24.13 -11.40 10.37
C PHE A 152 25.13 -11.93 11.40
N ILE A 153 24.70 -12.15 12.65
CA ILE A 153 25.56 -12.70 13.70
C ILE A 153 26.01 -14.12 13.32
N VAL A 154 25.08 -14.96 12.86
CA VAL A 154 25.35 -16.37 12.55
C VAL A 154 26.22 -16.50 11.29
N GLU A 155 25.93 -15.75 10.23
CA GLU A 155 26.59 -15.91 8.93
C GLU A 155 27.86 -15.08 8.77
N MET A 156 28.02 -13.98 9.52
CA MET A 156 29.20 -13.12 9.40
C MET A 156 30.04 -13.11 10.67
N VAL A 157 29.44 -12.79 11.82
CA VAL A 157 30.22 -12.59 13.06
C VAL A 157 30.81 -13.90 13.55
N LEU A 158 30.04 -14.98 13.54
CA LEU A 158 30.48 -16.29 14.02
C LEU A 158 31.66 -16.85 13.20
N PRO A 159 31.60 -16.98 11.86
CA PRO A 159 32.74 -17.50 11.10
C PRO A 159 33.97 -16.58 11.19
N MET A 160 33.78 -15.26 11.20
CA MET A 160 34.88 -14.31 11.33
C MET A 160 35.57 -14.41 12.70
N THR A 161 34.80 -14.60 13.78
CA THR A 161 35.35 -14.79 15.14
C THR A 161 36.08 -16.13 15.28
N ILE A 162 35.54 -17.22 14.73
CA ILE A 162 36.23 -18.52 14.69
C ILE A 162 37.55 -18.41 13.92
N TRP A 163 37.54 -17.75 12.77
CA TRP A 163 38.74 -17.57 11.95
C TRP A 163 39.80 -16.75 12.68
N LEU A 164 39.42 -15.63 13.31
CA LEU A 164 40.32 -14.81 14.13
C LEU A 164 40.92 -15.61 15.29
N TYR A 165 40.09 -16.38 16.00
CA TYR A 165 40.56 -17.24 17.07
C TYR A 165 41.60 -18.25 16.57
N ALA A 166 41.28 -18.98 15.49
CA ALA A 166 42.18 -19.95 14.87
C ALA A 166 43.50 -19.31 14.44
N TYR A 167 43.44 -18.14 13.79
CA TYR A 167 44.60 -17.36 13.37
C TYR A 167 45.51 -17.01 14.56
N TYR A 168 44.97 -16.44 15.64
CA TYR A 168 45.75 -16.08 16.81
C TYR A 168 46.35 -17.29 17.52
N THR A 169 45.63 -18.41 17.62
CA THR A 169 46.19 -19.64 18.20
C THR A 169 47.35 -20.19 17.37
N LEU A 170 47.24 -20.19 16.03
CA LEU A 170 48.31 -20.64 15.15
C LEU A 170 49.50 -19.69 15.20
N PHE A 171 49.25 -18.38 15.18
CA PHE A 171 50.28 -17.36 15.32
C PHE A 171 51.05 -17.51 16.64
N TRP A 172 50.34 -17.71 17.74
CA TRP A 172 50.94 -17.93 19.06
C TRP A 172 51.76 -19.22 19.12
N GLN A 173 51.26 -20.32 18.55
CA GLN A 173 52.01 -21.58 18.45
C GLN A 173 53.28 -21.41 17.62
N ALA A 174 53.20 -20.72 16.48
CA ALA A 174 54.36 -20.42 15.65
C ALA A 174 55.40 -19.59 16.41
N TYR A 175 54.96 -18.57 17.14
CA TYR A 175 55.82 -17.74 18.00
C TYR A 175 56.48 -18.56 19.11
N ARG A 176 55.75 -19.49 19.74
CA ARG A 176 56.29 -20.34 20.82
C ARG A 176 57.29 -21.38 20.29
N ASN A 177 57.01 -21.97 19.13
CA ASN A 177 57.85 -23.02 18.54
C ASN A 177 59.12 -22.44 17.90
N ASN A 178 59.01 -21.27 17.29
CA ASN A 178 60.13 -20.53 16.71
C ASN A 178 60.17 -19.14 17.37
N PRO A 179 60.61 -19.05 18.64
CA PRO A 179 60.74 -17.75 19.28
C PRO A 179 61.66 -16.90 18.41
N PRO A 180 61.26 -15.64 18.09
CA PRO A 180 62.11 -14.78 17.30
C PRO A 180 63.46 -14.72 18.01
N ALA A 181 64.52 -15.06 17.27
CA ALA A 181 65.87 -15.04 17.82
C ALA A 181 66.04 -13.70 18.53
N PRO A 182 66.53 -13.69 19.80
CA PRO A 182 66.73 -12.45 20.51
C PRO A 182 67.48 -11.54 19.57
N ARG A 183 66.91 -10.35 19.29
CA ARG A 183 67.58 -9.33 18.48
C ARG A 183 68.97 -9.25 19.08
N ARG A 184 69.98 -9.74 18.34
CA ARG A 184 71.35 -9.61 18.78
C ARG A 184 71.49 -8.12 19.01
N VAL A 185 71.66 -7.71 20.27
CA VAL A 185 72.05 -6.35 20.58
C VAL A 185 73.37 -6.25 19.84
N ARG A 186 73.33 -5.63 18.66
CA ARG A 186 74.53 -5.36 17.89
C ARG A 186 75.33 -4.52 18.86
N ASN A 187 76.43 -5.06 19.39
CA ASN A 187 77.34 -4.23 20.16
C ASN A 187 77.82 -3.17 19.17
N GLU A 188 77.20 -1.99 19.24
CA GLU A 188 77.50 -0.79 18.46
C GLU A 188 78.82 -0.16 18.91
N SER A 189 79.76 -0.97 19.41
CA SER A 189 81.16 -0.60 19.55
C SER A 189 81.83 -0.73 18.18
N GLY A 190 81.43 0.12 17.24
CA GLY A 190 82.08 0.23 15.94
C GLY A 190 81.25 0.96 14.92
N PHE A 191 81.64 2.21 14.63
CA PHE A 191 81.21 3.05 13.49
C PHE A 191 81.36 2.40 12.10
N GLY A 192 81.78 1.13 12.00
CA GLY A 192 82.14 0.45 10.75
C GLY A 192 80.97 -0.02 9.89
N ASN A 193 79.71 0.20 10.28
CA ASN A 193 78.53 -0.24 9.52
C ASN A 193 77.65 0.90 9.01
N LEU A 194 78.15 2.14 8.98
CA LEU A 194 77.43 3.28 8.41
C LEU A 194 77.54 3.38 6.88
N LEU A 195 78.21 2.43 6.22
CA LEU A 195 78.44 2.43 4.77
C LEU A 195 77.94 1.19 4.04
N ASP A 196 77.45 0.16 4.72
CA ASP A 196 76.82 -0.99 4.05
C ASP A 196 75.34 -0.70 3.84
N ALA A 197 75.03 -0.29 2.62
CA ALA A 197 73.67 -0.22 2.10
C ALA A 197 73.02 -1.62 2.14
N PRO A 198 71.72 -1.73 2.43
CA PRO A 198 71.04 -3.02 2.42
C PRO A 198 71.06 -3.65 1.03
N ASP A 199 71.57 -4.88 0.94
CA ASP A 199 71.41 -5.82 -0.17
C ASP A 199 69.91 -6.13 -0.38
N PHE A 200 69.21 -5.20 -1.03
CA PHE A 200 68.00 -5.52 -1.77
C PHE A 200 68.47 -6.20 -3.06
N TYR A 201 67.95 -7.39 -3.38
CA TYR A 201 68.26 -8.23 -4.56
C TYR A 201 69.32 -9.33 -4.37
N ARG A 202 68.97 -10.38 -3.62
CA ARG A 202 69.47 -11.74 -3.95
C ARG A 202 68.47 -12.83 -3.55
N ALA A 203 67.46 -13.01 -4.39
CA ALA A 203 66.75 -14.28 -4.55
C ALA A 203 66.58 -14.48 -6.07
N SER A 204 67.69 -14.85 -6.70
CA SER A 204 67.78 -15.24 -8.10
C SER A 204 67.68 -16.76 -8.20
N ASP A 205 66.87 -17.20 -9.16
CA ASP A 205 67.07 -18.40 -9.98
C ASP A 205 66.84 -19.76 -9.34
N ASP A 206 65.55 -20.15 -9.23
CA ASP A 206 65.13 -21.56 -9.23
C ASP A 206 63.71 -21.69 -9.84
N TYR A 207 63.56 -21.31 -11.11
CA TYR A 207 62.46 -21.79 -11.96
C TYR A 207 63.01 -22.25 -13.31
N PRO A 208 62.91 -23.54 -13.66
CA PRO A 208 63.21 -24.00 -15.02
C PRO A 208 62.13 -23.47 -15.96
N SER A 209 62.51 -22.51 -16.81
CA SER A 209 61.68 -22.02 -17.91
C SER A 209 61.58 -23.11 -19.00
N ASP A 210 60.48 -23.86 -19.00
CA ASP A 210 60.01 -24.62 -20.16
C ASP A 210 59.38 -23.63 -21.18
N PRO A 211 59.95 -23.43 -22.37
CA PRO A 211 59.41 -22.48 -23.36
C PRO A 211 58.21 -23.03 -24.15
N SER A 212 57.64 -24.18 -23.79
CA SER A 212 56.64 -24.86 -24.63
C SER A 212 55.18 -24.66 -24.20
N ARG A 213 54.88 -23.88 -23.16
CA ARG A 213 53.52 -23.82 -22.60
C ARG A 213 53.05 -22.42 -22.23
N ALA A 214 52.70 -21.63 -23.24
CA ALA A 214 51.80 -20.48 -23.07
C ALA A 214 50.37 -20.89 -23.51
N PRO A 215 49.36 -20.78 -22.63
CA PRO A 215 47.96 -21.01 -23.00
C PRO A 215 47.44 -19.82 -23.83
N GLN A 216 46.82 -20.10 -24.98
CA GLN A 216 45.96 -19.13 -25.65
C GLN A 216 44.74 -18.86 -24.77
N PRO A 217 44.43 -17.60 -24.43
CA PRO A 217 43.13 -17.25 -23.87
C PRO A 217 42.12 -17.20 -25.01
N ASP A 218 41.15 -18.13 -25.00
CA ASP A 218 39.94 -18.04 -25.81
C ASP A 218 39.17 -16.77 -25.41
N LEU A 219 39.23 -15.75 -26.27
CA LEU A 219 38.39 -14.56 -26.16
C LEU A 219 36.95 -14.93 -26.60
N PRO A 220 35.91 -14.67 -25.79
CA PRO A 220 34.55 -14.82 -26.24
C PRO A 220 34.21 -13.77 -27.30
N ASP A 221 33.78 -14.27 -28.46
CA ASP A 221 33.29 -13.53 -29.62
C ASP A 221 32.03 -12.72 -29.24
N TYR A 222 32.20 -11.44 -28.92
CA TYR A 222 31.09 -10.48 -28.79
C TYR A 222 30.57 -10.12 -30.18
N ARG A 223 29.96 -11.10 -30.85
CA ARG A 223 29.27 -10.90 -32.13
C ARG A 223 27.89 -10.32 -31.90
N ASN A 224 27.87 -9.00 -31.89
CA ASN A 224 26.99 -8.14 -32.67
C ASN A 224 25.48 -8.31 -32.47
N GLY A 225 24.90 -7.33 -31.78
CA GLY A 225 23.46 -7.15 -31.67
C GLY A 225 22.81 -6.89 -33.03
N LYS A 226 21.78 -7.67 -33.34
CA LYS A 226 20.69 -7.24 -34.21
C LYS A 226 19.43 -7.14 -33.37
N SER A 227 19.25 -5.95 -32.80
CA SER A 227 17.96 -5.44 -32.37
C SER A 227 16.96 -5.57 -33.52
N LYS A 228 15.93 -6.39 -33.32
CA LYS A 228 14.75 -6.44 -34.18
C LYS A 228 14.04 -5.07 -34.12
N PRO A 229 13.79 -4.39 -35.24
CA PRO A 229 12.88 -3.25 -35.23
C PRO A 229 11.42 -3.73 -35.21
N ASN A 230 10.71 -3.14 -34.26
CA ASN A 230 9.27 -3.04 -34.06
C ASN A 230 8.37 -3.36 -35.27
N GLY A 231 7.50 -4.35 -35.11
CA GLY A 231 6.26 -4.46 -35.88
C GLY A 231 5.21 -3.50 -35.32
N ARG A 232 4.93 -2.42 -36.07
CA ARG A 232 3.74 -1.58 -35.92
C ARG A 232 3.33 -1.02 -37.29
N ALA A 233 2.18 -1.48 -37.79
CA ALA A 233 1.19 -0.74 -38.61
C ALA A 233 0.07 -1.75 -38.93
N ASN A 234 -1.09 -1.67 -38.27
CA ASN A 234 -2.26 -0.87 -38.65
C ASN A 234 -3.03 -1.45 -39.83
N GLY A 235 -4.27 -1.88 -39.57
CA GLY A 235 -5.22 -2.27 -40.61
C GLY A 235 -6.47 -2.96 -40.06
N TRP A 236 -7.22 -2.29 -39.18
CA TRP A 236 -8.62 -2.65 -38.91
C TRP A 236 -9.50 -1.46 -39.28
N LEU A 237 -10.17 -1.60 -40.42
CA LEU A 237 -11.31 -0.83 -40.91
C LEU A 237 -12.31 -1.86 -41.45
N GLY A 238 -13.56 -1.78 -41.03
CA GLY A 238 -14.69 -2.66 -41.39
C GLY A 238 -15.30 -3.28 -40.13
N GLU A 239 -16.59 -3.13 -39.81
CA GLU A 239 -17.77 -2.63 -40.53
C GLU A 239 -18.73 -1.96 -39.52
#